data_AF-A0A4D6LEZ4-F1
#
_entry.id   AF-A0A4D6LEZ4-F1
#
_cell.length_a   1.000
_cell.length_b   1.000
_cell.length_c   1.000
_cell.angle_alpha   90.00
_cell.angle_beta   90.00
_cell.angle_gamma   90.00
#
_symmetry.space_group_name_H-M   'P 1'
#
loop_
_entity.id
_entity.type
_entity.pdbx_description
1 polymer ?
#
loop_
_entity_poly.entity_id
_entity_poly.type
_entity_poly.pdbx_seq_one_letter_code
_entity_poly.pdbx_strand_id
1 'polypeptide(L)'
;MEGGRTKIEEVQEELKNLKAKYEEERVAWEKEKEEWAGERKQLGTWKVRCLDLEKKMKEKINDLCEDNKELKEKYADIESELEDLKKYIIQEHINGFNKGLRHTAFFCKEVDASHPNYDINKDIVDGRLVDAEEMSAEQSVEEPEGEMLILWIRRKTKCKMM
;
A
#
# COMPACT_ATOMS: atom_id res chain seq x y z
N MET A 1 -6.40 -97.06 -32.62
CA MET A 1 -6.73 -95.73 -33.19
C MET A 1 -7.27 -94.74 -32.14
N GLU A 2 -7.43 -95.12 -30.86
CA GLU A 2 -8.01 -94.24 -29.83
C GLU A 2 -7.11 -93.08 -29.34
N GLY A 3 -5.78 -93.25 -29.29
CA GLY A 3 -4.88 -92.20 -28.80
C GLY A 3 -4.79 -90.92 -29.65
N GLY A 4 -5.36 -90.91 -30.86
CA GLY A 4 -5.47 -89.71 -31.70
C GLY A 4 -6.73 -88.88 -31.39
N ARG A 5 -7.83 -89.53 -30.97
CA ARG A 5 -9.08 -88.85 -30.60
C ARG A 5 -8.94 -88.05 -29.31
N THR A 6 -8.30 -88.62 -28.29
CA THR A 6 -8.04 -87.94 -27.01
C THR A 6 -7.20 -86.67 -27.18
N LYS A 7 -6.17 -86.69 -28.03
CA LYS A 7 -5.38 -85.49 -28.34
C LYS A 7 -6.18 -84.40 -29.06
N ILE A 8 -7.12 -84.78 -29.93
CA ILE A 8 -7.99 -83.82 -30.60
C ILE A 8 -8.94 -83.15 -29.60
N GLU A 9 -9.52 -83.91 -28.67
CA GLU A 9 -10.40 -83.38 -27.62
C GLU A 9 -9.65 -82.44 -26.66
N GLU A 10 -8.42 -82.80 -26.27
CA GLU A 10 -7.54 -81.96 -25.44
C GLU A 10 -7.24 -80.61 -26.11
N VAL A 11 -6.79 -80.64 -27.38
CA VAL A 11 -6.54 -79.42 -28.16
C VAL A 11 -7.81 -78.58 -28.34
N GLN A 12 -8.97 -79.23 -28.48
CA GLN A 12 -10.25 -78.56 -28.66
C GLN A 12 -10.69 -77.82 -27.37
N GLU A 13 -10.38 -78.37 -26.20
CA GLU A 13 -10.65 -77.73 -24.91
C GLU A 13 -9.67 -76.58 -24.63
N GLU A 14 -8.38 -76.76 -24.95
CA GLU A 14 -7.39 -75.68 -24.90
C GLU A 14 -7.80 -74.50 -25.77
N LEU A 15 -8.29 -74.75 -26.99
CA LEU A 15 -8.77 -73.70 -27.89
C LEU A 15 -9.96 -72.93 -27.32
N LYS A 16 -10.90 -73.61 -26.64
CA LYS A 16 -12.01 -72.93 -25.97
C LYS A 16 -11.53 -72.06 -24.81
N ASN A 17 -10.62 -72.58 -23.98
CA ASN A 17 -10.06 -71.86 -22.85
C ASN A 17 -9.27 -70.63 -23.30
N LEU A 18 -8.46 -70.75 -24.35
CA LEU A 18 -7.74 -69.62 -24.95
C LEU A 18 -8.71 -68.56 -25.49
N LYS A 19 -9.79 -68.99 -26.16
CA LYS A 19 -10.80 -68.06 -26.68
C LYS A 19 -11.52 -67.32 -25.55
N ALA A 20 -11.88 -68.02 -24.47
CA ALA A 20 -12.50 -67.41 -23.29
C ALA A 20 -11.56 -66.40 -22.64
N LYS A 21 -10.29 -66.77 -22.41
CA LYS A 21 -9.28 -65.89 -21.84
C LYS A 21 -9.03 -64.63 -22.68
N TYR A 22 -8.94 -64.79 -24.00
CA TYR A 22 -8.79 -63.66 -24.92
C TYR A 22 -9.98 -62.69 -24.83
N GLU A 23 -11.20 -63.23 -24.74
CA GLU A 23 -12.40 -62.40 -24.62
C GLU A 23 -12.45 -61.67 -23.27
N GLU A 24 -12.08 -62.33 -22.18
CA GLU A 24 -11.95 -61.70 -20.86
C GLU A 24 -10.91 -60.58 -20.84
N GLU A 25 -9.71 -60.82 -21.38
CA GLU A 25 -8.65 -59.81 -21.48
C GLU A 25 -9.07 -58.64 -22.37
N ARG A 26 -9.78 -58.90 -23.48
CA ARG A 26 -10.30 -57.86 -24.37
C ARG A 26 -11.30 -56.95 -23.66
N VAL A 27 -12.22 -57.54 -22.89
CA VAL A 27 -13.21 -56.78 -22.12
C VAL A 27 -12.55 -55.99 -21.00
N ALA A 28 -11.59 -56.58 -20.29
CA ALA A 28 -10.81 -55.90 -19.26
C ALA A 28 -10.04 -54.70 -19.85
N TRP A 29 -9.40 -54.87 -21.00
CA TRP A 29 -8.65 -53.83 -21.68
C TRP A 29 -9.53 -52.65 -22.15
N GLU A 30 -10.69 -52.92 -22.75
CA GLU A 30 -11.59 -51.82 -23.15
C GLU A 30 -12.15 -51.06 -21.94
N LYS A 31 -12.41 -51.76 -20.83
CA LYS A 31 -12.83 -51.11 -19.58
C LYS A 31 -11.73 -50.19 -19.04
N GLU A 32 -10.50 -50.67 -18.96
CA GLU A 32 -9.36 -49.88 -18.49
C GLU A 32 -9.15 -48.63 -19.35
N LYS A 33 -9.25 -48.78 -20.67
CA LYS A 33 -9.15 -47.68 -21.63
C LYS A 33 -10.25 -46.63 -21.45
N GLU A 34 -11.47 -47.05 -21.12
CA GLU A 34 -12.58 -46.13 -20.81
C GLU A 34 -12.33 -45.38 -19.50
N GLU A 35 -11.86 -46.06 -18.45
CA GLU A 35 -11.47 -45.45 -17.18
C GLU A 35 -10.36 -44.40 -17.38
N TRP A 36 -9.29 -44.76 -18.09
CA TRP A 36 -8.21 -43.84 -18.45
C TRP A 36 -8.71 -42.61 -19.25
N ALA A 37 -9.67 -42.81 -20.16
CA ALA A 37 -10.27 -41.70 -20.90
C ALA A 37 -11.09 -40.78 -19.99
N GLY A 38 -11.78 -41.35 -18.99
CA GLY A 38 -12.50 -40.62 -17.95
C GLY A 38 -11.56 -39.77 -17.09
N GLU A 39 -10.48 -40.36 -16.58
CA GLU A 39 -9.47 -39.65 -15.79
C GLU A 39 -8.80 -38.52 -16.57
N ARG A 40 -8.46 -38.75 -17.84
CA ARG A 40 -7.86 -37.71 -18.69
C ARG A 40 -8.78 -36.49 -18.86
N LYS A 41 -10.09 -36.71 -19.01
CA LYS A 41 -11.09 -35.64 -19.09
C LYS A 41 -11.20 -34.88 -17.76
N GLN A 42 -11.19 -35.60 -16.64
CA GLN A 42 -11.17 -34.99 -15.32
C GLN A 42 -9.91 -34.13 -15.16
N LEU A 43 -8.73 -34.68 -15.43
CA LEU A 43 -7.46 -33.98 -15.32
C LEU A 43 -7.42 -32.70 -16.18
N GLY A 44 -7.97 -32.74 -17.39
CA GLY A 44 -8.13 -31.55 -18.24
C GLY A 44 -9.00 -30.47 -17.58
N THR A 45 -10.12 -30.87 -16.96
CA THR A 45 -11.00 -29.95 -16.22
C THR A 45 -10.29 -29.34 -15.01
N TRP A 46 -9.58 -30.14 -14.23
CA TRP A 46 -8.80 -29.67 -13.08
C TRP A 46 -7.70 -28.70 -13.51
N LYS A 47 -6.98 -28.99 -14.61
CA LYS A 47 -5.95 -28.11 -15.16
C LYS A 47 -6.49 -26.73 -15.51
N VAL A 48 -7.65 -26.65 -16.18
CA VAL A 48 -8.27 -25.36 -16.53
C VAL A 48 -8.65 -24.58 -15.27
N ARG A 49 -9.23 -25.23 -14.26
CA ARG A 49 -9.57 -24.57 -12.99
C ARG A 49 -8.34 -24.04 -12.25
N CYS A 50 -7.26 -24.81 -12.21
CA CYS A 50 -6.01 -24.34 -11.60
C CYS A 50 -5.46 -23.11 -12.31
N LEU A 51 -5.46 -23.10 -13.65
CA LEU A 51 -4.97 -21.96 -14.43
C LEU A 51 -5.85 -20.71 -14.25
N ASP A 52 -7.17 -20.87 -14.18
CA ASP A 52 -8.10 -19.75 -13.93
C ASP A 52 -7.89 -19.14 -12.54
N LEU A 53 -7.70 -19.99 -11.51
CA LEU A 53 -7.40 -19.53 -10.15
C LEU A 53 -6.02 -18.85 -10.08
N GLU A 54 -5.01 -19.39 -10.75
CA GLU A 54 -3.68 -18.78 -10.81
C GLU A 54 -3.74 -17.39 -11.45
N LYS A 55 -4.50 -17.23 -12.55
CA LYS A 55 -4.71 -15.93 -13.19
C LYS A 55 -5.40 -14.94 -12.25
N LYS A 56 -6.50 -15.35 -11.61
CA LYS A 56 -7.23 -14.51 -10.64
C LYS A 56 -6.38 -14.10 -9.45
N MET A 57 -5.51 -14.98 -8.96
CA MET A 57 -4.59 -14.65 -7.87
C MET A 57 -3.53 -13.65 -8.32
N LYS A 58 -2.97 -13.80 -9.53
CA LYS A 58 -2.01 -12.82 -10.07
C LYS A 58 -2.62 -11.44 -10.24
N GLU A 59 -3.86 -11.35 -10.74
CA GLU A 59 -4.58 -10.08 -10.85
C GLU A 59 -4.75 -9.42 -9.48
N LYS A 60 -5.26 -10.16 -8.47
CA LYS A 60 -5.38 -9.64 -7.10
C LYS A 60 -4.06 -9.22 -6.47
N ILE A 61 -2.98 -9.95 -6.76
CA ILE A 61 -1.63 -9.58 -6.28
C ILE A 61 -1.19 -8.25 -6.90
N ASN A 62 -1.45 -8.03 -8.19
CA ASN A 62 -1.11 -6.78 -8.86
C ASN A 62 -1.92 -5.61 -8.28
N ASP A 63 -3.23 -5.76 -8.15
CA ASP A 63 -4.11 -4.72 -7.56
C ASP A 63 -3.62 -4.33 -6.16
N LEU A 64 -3.36 -5.32 -5.29
CA LEU A 64 -2.84 -5.08 -3.94
C LEU A 64 -1.43 -4.47 -3.94
N CYS A 65 -0.59 -4.78 -4.93
CA CYS A 65 0.72 -4.15 -5.07
C CYS A 65 0.59 -2.66 -5.41
N GLU A 66 -0.36 -2.30 -6.29
CA GLU A 66 -0.63 -0.90 -6.67
C GLU A 66 -1.17 -0.10 -5.48
N ASP A 67 -2.18 -0.63 -4.78
CA ASP A 67 -2.73 -0.01 -3.57
C ASP A 67 -1.65 0.21 -2.50
N ASN A 68 -0.78 -0.78 -2.30
CA ASN A 68 0.30 -0.70 -1.31
C ASN A 68 1.37 0.34 -1.73
N LYS A 69 1.63 0.49 -3.03
CA LYS A 69 2.52 1.53 -3.55
C LYS A 69 1.92 2.92 -3.29
N GLU A 70 0.64 3.13 -3.61
CA GLU A 70 -0.06 4.40 -3.36
C GLU A 70 -0.06 4.74 -1.86
N LEU A 71 -0.37 3.77 -1.00
CA LEU A 71 -0.33 3.96 0.44
C LEU A 71 1.06 4.36 0.92
N LYS A 72 2.11 3.71 0.42
CA LYS A 72 3.50 4.03 0.79
C LYS A 72 3.88 5.46 0.40
N GLU A 73 3.45 5.92 -0.78
CA GLU A 73 3.67 7.31 -1.22
C GLU A 73 2.96 8.30 -0.29
N LYS A 74 1.69 8.05 0.05
CA LYS A 74 0.94 8.88 1.02
C LYS A 74 1.57 8.89 2.42
N TYR A 75 2.09 7.77 2.88
CA TYR A 75 2.79 7.70 4.17
C TYR A 75 4.06 8.56 4.17
N ALA A 76 4.85 8.52 3.09
CA ALA A 76 6.04 9.35 2.96
C ALA A 76 5.71 10.85 2.91
N ASP A 77 4.63 11.21 2.21
CA ASP A 77 4.12 12.58 2.13
C ASP A 77 3.72 13.11 3.53
N ILE A 78 2.87 12.38 4.26
CA ILE A 78 2.46 12.74 5.63
C ILE A 78 3.65 12.80 6.58
N GLU A 79 4.62 11.89 6.46
CA GLU A 79 5.83 11.91 7.28
C GLU A 79 6.65 13.20 7.03
N SER A 80 6.73 13.66 5.78
CA SER A 80 7.40 14.91 5.43
C SER A 80 6.67 16.14 5.98
N GLU A 81 5.33 16.21 5.85
CA GLU A 81 4.52 17.29 6.42
C GLU A 81 4.64 17.35 7.95
N LEU A 82 4.67 16.19 8.60
CA LEU A 82 4.83 16.11 10.05
C LEU A 82 6.19 16.66 10.49
N GLU A 83 7.25 16.40 9.73
CA GLU A 83 8.59 16.90 10.03
C GLU A 83 8.67 18.41 9.82
N ASP A 84 8.06 18.94 8.77
CA ASP A 84 8.00 20.39 8.54
C ASP A 84 7.15 21.11 9.60
N LEU A 85 6.05 20.50 10.04
CA LEU A 85 5.25 21.03 11.14
C LEU A 85 6.03 21.07 12.47
N LYS A 86 6.81 20.02 12.76
CA LYS A 86 7.69 20.01 13.94
C LYS A 86 8.72 21.14 13.88
N LYS A 87 9.40 21.32 12.74
CA LYS A 87 10.35 22.43 12.54
C LYS A 87 9.68 23.78 12.77
N TYR A 88 8.49 23.98 12.20
CA TYR A 88 7.71 25.20 12.36
C TYR A 88 7.39 25.50 13.83
N ILE A 89 6.87 24.51 14.57
CA ILE A 89 6.54 24.66 16.00
C ILE A 89 7.79 25.04 16.81
N ILE A 90 8.91 24.35 16.59
CA ILE A 90 10.17 24.65 17.29
C ILE A 90 10.62 26.09 17.00
N GLN A 91 10.55 26.51 15.74
CA GLN A 91 10.95 27.85 15.32
C GLN A 91 10.07 28.94 15.97
N GLU A 92 8.74 28.77 15.97
CA GLU A 92 7.83 29.70 16.62
C GLU A 92 8.07 29.79 18.13
N HIS A 93 8.37 28.67 18.80
CA HIS A 93 8.74 28.68 20.21
C HIS A 93 10.05 29.44 20.46
N ILE A 94 11.08 29.23 19.64
CA ILE A 94 12.34 29.97 19.72
C ILE A 94 12.10 31.47 19.50
N ASN A 95 11.31 31.83 18.49
CA ASN A 95 10.96 33.21 18.17
C ASN A 95 10.23 33.87 19.35
N GLY A 96 9.21 33.22 19.90
CA GLY A 96 8.44 33.70 21.05
C GLY A 96 9.31 33.85 22.31
N PHE A 97 10.21 32.89 22.56
CA PHE A 97 11.16 32.97 23.68
C PHE A 97 12.13 34.16 23.52
N ASN A 98 12.72 34.31 22.33
CA ASN A 98 13.63 35.43 22.03
C ASN A 98 12.92 36.78 22.11
N LYS A 99 11.66 36.86 21.67
CA LYS A 99 10.81 38.05 21.85
C LYS A 99 10.66 38.40 23.33
N GLY A 100 10.33 37.42 24.18
CA GLY A 100 10.23 37.61 25.63
C GLY A 100 11.54 38.09 26.27
N LEU A 101 12.69 37.57 25.81
CA LEU A 101 14.00 38.05 26.26
C LEU A 101 14.26 39.52 25.89
N ARG A 102 13.95 39.93 24.66
CA ARG A 102 14.07 41.34 24.23
C ARG A 102 13.18 42.26 25.05
N HIS A 103 11.93 41.87 25.28
CA HIS A 103 10.99 42.61 26.13
C HIS A 103 11.55 42.77 27.54
N THR A 104 12.02 41.68 28.15
CA THR A 104 12.61 41.70 29.48
C THR A 104 13.83 42.64 29.52
N ALA A 105 14.77 42.50 28.58
CA ALA A 105 15.97 43.33 28.52
C ALA A 105 15.67 44.83 28.34
N PHE A 106 14.62 45.17 27.59
CA PHE A 106 14.19 46.56 27.38
C PHE A 106 13.49 47.15 28.60
N PHE A 107 12.55 46.42 29.21
CA PHE A 107 11.72 46.95 30.31
C PHE A 107 12.36 46.82 31.70
N CYS A 108 13.30 45.88 31.90
CA CYS A 108 14.00 45.69 33.19
C CYS A 108 14.74 46.93 33.72
N LYS A 109 14.93 47.98 32.90
CA LYS A 109 15.65 49.18 33.34
C LYS A 109 14.78 50.23 34.03
N GLU A 110 13.46 50.35 33.80
CA GLU A 110 12.68 51.45 34.43
C GLU A 110 11.15 51.43 34.24
N VAL A 111 10.55 50.38 33.66
CA VAL A 111 9.13 50.42 33.25
C VAL A 111 8.34 49.29 33.90
N ASP A 112 7.29 49.65 34.64
CA ASP A 112 6.34 48.69 35.22
C ASP A 112 5.53 48.00 34.11
N ALA A 113 5.15 46.73 34.32
CA ALA A 113 4.35 45.95 33.37
C ALA A 113 2.96 46.56 33.11
N SER A 114 2.51 47.44 34.00
CA SER A 114 1.27 48.23 33.86
C SER A 114 1.42 49.44 32.93
N HIS A 115 2.60 49.70 32.36
CA HIS A 115 2.81 50.85 31.50
C HIS A 115 1.95 50.74 30.24
N PRO A 116 1.20 51.79 29.84
CA PRO A 116 0.29 51.76 28.69
C PRO A 116 0.98 51.51 27.33
N ASN A 117 2.31 51.49 27.31
CA ASN A 117 3.12 51.21 26.12
C ASN A 117 3.61 49.76 26.07
N TYR A 118 3.34 48.94 27.09
CA TYR A 118 3.62 47.51 27.04
C TYR A 118 2.58 46.83 26.15
N ASP A 119 3.03 46.30 25.02
CA ASP A 119 2.18 45.53 24.11
C ASP A 119 2.90 44.23 23.75
N ILE A 120 2.35 43.10 24.20
CA ILE A 120 2.91 41.77 23.97
C ILE A 120 2.82 41.35 22.49
N ASN A 121 1.96 42.01 21.71
CA ASN A 121 1.79 41.72 20.28
C ASN A 121 2.91 42.37 19.44
N LYS A 122 3.44 43.51 19.87
CA LYS A 122 4.59 44.18 19.25
C LYS A 122 5.91 43.48 19.63
N ASP A 123 6.91 43.59 18.78
CA ASP A 123 8.29 43.14 19.04
C ASP A 123 9.23 44.34 19.21
N ILE A 124 10.42 44.12 19.77
CA ILE A 124 11.43 45.16 19.94
C ILE A 124 12.54 44.97 18.92
N VAL A 125 12.63 45.90 17.97
CA VAL A 125 13.67 45.95 16.92
C VAL A 125 14.39 47.29 17.04
N ASP A 126 15.73 47.27 17.12
CA ASP A 126 16.57 48.47 17.28
C ASP A 126 16.12 49.42 18.41
N GLY A 127 15.59 48.86 19.49
CA GLY A 127 15.12 49.62 20.65
C GLY A 127 13.77 50.31 20.47
N ARG A 128 12.99 49.96 19.43
CA ARG A 128 11.63 50.46 19.20
C ARG A 128 10.63 49.31 19.14
N LEU A 129 9.39 49.58 19.55
CA LEU A 129 8.28 48.64 19.40
C LEU A 129 7.79 48.69 17.96
N VAL A 130 7.77 47.54 17.29
CA VAL A 130 7.39 47.35 15.89
C VAL A 130 6.28 46.32 15.79
N ASP A 131 5.31 46.54 14.90
CA ASP A 131 4.21 45.61 14.66
C ASP A 131 4.66 44.40 13.82
N ALA A 132 4.02 43.26 14.06
CA ALA A 132 4.38 42.01 13.38
C ALA A 132 4.20 42.10 11.85
N GLU A 133 3.26 42.91 11.36
CA GLU A 133 3.07 43.13 9.92
C GLU A 133 4.21 43.93 9.27
N GLU A 134 4.80 44.89 9.98
CA GLU A 134 5.88 45.75 9.46
C GLU A 134 7.21 44.97 9.32
N MET A 135 7.47 43.98 10.18
CA MET A 135 8.67 43.13 10.10
C MET A 135 8.70 42.22 8.86
N SER A 136 7.52 41.86 8.32
CA SER A 136 7.42 40.90 7.20
C SER A 136 7.70 41.49 5.83
N ALA A 137 7.67 42.82 5.68
CA ALA A 137 7.88 43.51 4.42
C ALA A 137 9.36 43.67 4.03
N GLU A 138 10.30 43.44 4.96
CA GLU A 138 11.72 43.71 4.76
C GLU A 138 12.55 42.47 4.39
N GLN A 139 11.96 41.25 4.43
CA GLN A 139 12.61 40.00 4.03
C GLN A 139 11.88 39.35 2.83
N SER A 140 12.09 39.87 1.62
CA SER A 140 11.71 39.17 0.39
C SER A 140 12.95 38.58 -0.29
N VAL A 141 13.19 37.28 -0.11
CA VAL A 141 14.13 36.47 -0.91
C VAL A 141 13.40 35.18 -1.32
N GLU A 142 13.43 34.89 -2.62
CA GLU A 142 12.81 33.78 -3.39
C GLU A 142 12.04 32.70 -2.60
N GLU A 143 10.71 32.70 -2.79
CA GLU A 143 9.72 31.85 -2.12
C GLU A 143 9.81 30.37 -2.56
N PRO A 144 9.99 29.41 -1.62
CA PRO A 144 9.72 28.00 -1.87
C PRO A 144 8.22 27.67 -1.73
N GLU A 145 7.75 26.63 -2.45
CA GLU A 145 6.33 26.19 -2.53
C GLU A 145 5.62 26.00 -1.16
N GLY A 146 6.36 25.84 -0.06
CA GLY A 146 5.83 25.81 1.31
C GLY A 146 5.20 27.13 1.77
N GLU A 147 5.67 28.28 1.29
CA GLU A 147 5.11 29.60 1.66
C GLU A 147 3.75 29.86 1.01
N MET A 148 3.52 29.27 -0.17
CA MET A 148 2.19 29.24 -0.81
C MET A 148 1.16 28.49 0.06
N LEU A 149 1.57 27.42 0.75
CA LEU A 149 0.72 26.69 1.69
C LEU A 149 0.42 27.54 2.94
N ILE A 150 1.41 28.28 3.45
CA ILE A 150 1.27 29.21 4.59
C ILE A 150 0.30 30.34 4.26
N LEU A 151 0.41 30.95 3.06
CA LEU A 151 -0.50 31.99 2.59
C LEU A 151 -1.92 31.45 2.37
N TRP A 152 -2.07 30.21 1.86
CA TRP A 152 -3.37 29.57 1.68
C TRP A 152 -4.05 29.27 3.02
N ILE A 153 -3.31 28.72 4.00
CA ILE A 153 -3.83 28.45 5.35
C ILE A 153 -4.27 29.75 6.02
N ARG A 154 -3.43 30.81 6.01
CA ARG A 154 -3.75 32.14 6.56
C ARG A 154 -4.98 32.77 5.90
N ARG A 155 -5.13 32.66 4.57
CA ARG A 155 -6.34 33.14 3.86
C ARG A 155 -7.58 32.33 4.23
N LYS A 156 -7.47 31.01 4.35
CA LYS A 156 -8.60 30.12 4.63
C LYS A 156 -9.13 30.29 6.05
N THR A 157 -8.27 30.52 7.03
CA THR A 157 -8.69 30.88 8.41
C THR A 157 -9.35 32.26 8.47
N LYS A 158 -8.94 33.21 7.62
CA LYS A 158 -9.50 34.57 7.56
C LYS A 158 -10.91 34.60 6.93
N CYS A 159 -11.15 33.82 5.87
CA CYS A 159 -12.48 33.71 5.25
C CYS A 159 -13.51 32.93 6.08
N LYS A 160 -13.09 32.19 7.12
CA LYS A 160 -14.01 31.44 8.00
C LYS A 160 -14.50 32.25 9.20
N MET A 161 -13.97 33.47 9.37
CA MET A 161 -14.32 34.42 10.44
C MET A 161 -15.13 35.64 9.95
N MET A 162 -15.62 35.64 8.70
CA MET A 162 -16.57 36.64 8.18
C MET A 162 -17.92 36.00 7.86
#